data_AF-A0A389MN58-F1
#
_entry.id   AF-A0A389MN58-F1
#
_cell.length_a   1.000
_cell.length_b   1.000
_cell.length_c   1.000
_cell.angle_alpha   90.00
_cell.angle_beta   90.00
_cell.angle_gamma   90.00
#
_symmetry.space_group_name_H-M   'P 1'
#
loop_
_entity.id
_entity.type
_entity.pdbx_description
1 polymer ?
#
loop_
_entity_poly.entity_id
_entity_poly.type
_entity_poly.pdbx_seq_one_letter_code
_entity_poly.pdbx_strand_id
1 'polypeptide(L)' 'MPVSVMMLDIRKGRSAELRMAVAKALCAHCIEILGLREDRLNVEFTQHSGDEMYHPALGGYSPEWSPDER' A
#
# COMPACT_ATOMS: atom_id res chain seq x y z
N MET A 1 19.38 -17.28 0.59
CA MET A 1 19.50 -16.01 -0.16
C MET A 1 18.48 -15.03 0.42
N PRO A 2 18.80 -13.73 0.57
CA PRO A 2 17.87 -12.75 1.15
C PRO A 2 16.69 -12.44 0.22
N VAL A 3 15.56 -12.10 0.83
CA VAL A 3 14.30 -11.66 0.19
C VAL A 3 13.84 -10.41 0.92
N SER A 4 13.22 -9.48 0.19
CA SER A 4 12.67 -8.24 0.73
C SER A 4 11.15 -8.25 0.66
N VAL A 5 10.50 -7.65 1.66
CA VAL A 5 9.04 -7.53 1.74
C VAL A 5 8.68 -6.07 2.02
N MET A 6 7.66 -5.58 1.32
CA MET A 6 7.00 -4.32 1.59
C MET A 6 5.55 -4.61 1.99
N MET A 7 5.14 -4.15 3.16
CA MET A 7 3.77 -4.26 3.65
C MET A 7 3.08 -2.91 3.57
N LEU A 8 1.87 -2.89 3.03
CA LEU A 8 1.07 -1.69 2.82
C LEU A 8 -0.29 -1.86 3.50
N ASP A 9 -0.44 -1.23 4.66
CA ASP A 9 -1.73 -1.08 5.33
C ASP A 9 -2.52 0.05 4.67
N ILE A 10 -3.70 -0.27 4.14
CA ILE A 10 -4.54 0.66 3.40
C ILE A 10 -6.00 0.57 3.86
N ARG A 11 -6.77 1.65 3.67
CA ARG A 11 -8.23 1.55 3.79
C ARG A 11 -8.80 0.67 2.67
N LYS A 12 -9.74 -0.20 3.02
CA LYS A 12 -10.47 -1.11 2.14
C LYS A 12 -11.27 -0.34 1.08
N GLY A 13 -11.37 -0.93 -0.11
CA GLY A 13 -12.25 -0.43 -1.18
C GLY A 13 -11.54 -0.19 -2.52
N ARG A 14 -10.21 0.01 -2.51
CA ARG A 14 -9.42 0.06 -3.75
C ARG A 14 -9.48 -1.26 -4.50
N SER A 15 -9.70 -1.20 -5.81
CA SER A 15 -9.76 -2.39 -6.66
C SER A 15 -8.41 -3.14 -6.68
N ALA A 16 -8.44 -4.41 -7.09
CA ALA A 16 -7.22 -5.20 -7.23
C ALA A 16 -6.27 -4.60 -8.28
N GLU A 17 -6.81 -4.04 -9.36
CA GLU A 17 -6.07 -3.40 -10.45
C GLU A 17 -5.34 -2.15 -9.96
N LEU A 18 -6.00 -1.31 -9.15
CA LEU A 18 -5.37 -0.12 -8.57
C LEU A 18 -4.24 -0.51 -7.61
N ARG A 19 -4.47 -1.51 -6.75
CA ARG A 19 -3.43 -2.03 -5.85
C ARG A 19 -2.24 -2.62 -6.62
N MET A 20 -2.50 -3.33 -7.72
CA MET A 20 -1.46 -3.84 -8.61
C MET A 20 -0.64 -2.71 -9.26
N ALA A 21 -1.30 -1.64 -9.72
CA ALA A 21 -0.60 -0.49 -10.30
C ALA A 21 0.33 0.17 -9.28
N VAL A 22 -0.14 0.38 -8.04
CA VAL A 22 0.67 0.90 -6.93
C VAL A 22 1.83 -0.02 -6.60
N ALA A 23 1.60 -1.33 -6.50
CA ALA A 23 2.67 -2.30 -6.20
C ALA A 23 3.78 -2.27 -7.25
N LYS A 24 3.43 -2.24 -8.54
CA LYS A 24 4.42 -2.15 -9.63
C LYS A 24 5.25 -0.86 -9.55
N ALA A 25 4.60 0.27 -9.29
CA ALA A 25 5.30 1.55 -9.16
C ALA A 25 6.27 1.56 -7.96
N LEU A 26 5.82 1.08 -6.81
CA LEU A 26 6.67 0.99 -5.61
C LEU A 26 7.83 0.01 -5.79
N CYS A 27 7.58 -1.16 -6.39
CA CYS A 27 8.64 -2.12 -6.73
C CYS A 27 9.71 -1.47 -7.61
N ALA A 28 9.31 -0.78 -8.69
CA ALA A 28 10.23 -0.10 -9.59
C ALA A 28 11.12 0.89 -8.83
N HIS A 29 10.55 1.70 -7.94
CA HIS A 29 11.31 2.63 -7.11
C HIS A 29 12.26 1.93 -6.13
N CYS A 30 11.85 0.83 -5.49
CA CYS A 30 12.74 0.08 -4.60
C CYS A 30 13.91 -0.56 -5.34
N ILE A 31 13.67 -1.07 -6.55
CA ILE A 31 14.74 -1.61 -7.40
C ILE A 31 15.71 -0.49 -7.79
N GLU A 32 15.18 0.64 -8.25
CA GLU A 32 15.98 1.79 -8.69
C GLU A 32 16.80 2.42 -7.54
N ILE A 33 16.16 2.70 -6.41
CA ILE A 33 16.75 3.47 -5.31
C ILE A 33 17.61 2.59 -4.40
N LEU A 34 17.15 1.37 -4.11
CA LEU A 34 17.78 0.49 -3.11
C LEU A 34 18.58 -0.65 -3.76
N GLY A 35 18.56 -0.78 -5.09
CA GLY A 35 19.25 -1.86 -5.80
C GLY A 35 18.68 -3.25 -5.51
N LEU A 36 17.40 -3.33 -5.10
CA LEU A 36 16.76 -4.62 -4.83
C LEU A 36 16.59 -5.42 -6.11
N ARG A 37 16.60 -6.75 -5.96
CA ARG A 37 16.31 -7.64 -7.07
C ARG A 37 14.81 -7.74 -7.29
N GLU A 38 14.37 -7.51 -8.52
CA GLU A 38 12.97 -7.57 -8.93
C GLU A 38 12.32 -8.93 -8.63
N ASP A 39 13.05 -10.02 -8.85
CA ASP A 39 12.58 -11.40 -8.61
C ASP A 39 12.47 -11.76 -7.12
N ARG A 40 12.77 -10.83 -6.20
CA ARG A 40 12.87 -11.09 -4.75
C ARG A 40 12.29 -9.96 -3.89
N LEU A 41 11.39 -9.16 -4.45
CA LEU A 41 10.62 -8.18 -3.71
C LEU A 41 9.14 -8.54 -3.76
N ASN A 42 8.57 -8.82 -2.59
CA ASN A 42 7.13 -9.03 -2.44
C ASN A 42 6.47 -7.76 -1.90
N VAL A 43 5.32 -7.40 -2.46
CA VAL A 43 4.45 -6.33 -1.94
C VAL A 43 3.15 -6.95 -1.48
N GLU A 44 2.81 -6.71 -0.23
CA GLU A 44 1.62 -7.26 0.42
C GLU A 44 0.72 -6.11 0.88
N PHE A 45 -0.59 -6.28 0.70
CA PHE A 45 -1.59 -5.32 1.14
C PHE A 45 -2.42 -5.92 2.26
N THR A 46 -2.49 -5.20 3.39
CA THR A 46 -3.50 -5.42 4.43
C THR A 46 -4.55 -4.34 4.28
N GLN A 47 -5.82 -4.73 4.21
CA GLN A 47 -6.94 -3.80 4.07
C GLN A 47 -7.68 -3.68 5.37
N HIS A 48 -7.94 -2.44 5.77
CA HIS A 48 -8.61 -2.06 7.02
C HIS A 48 -9.88 -1.26 6.73
N SER A 49 -10.91 -1.35 7.57
CA SER A 49 -11.98 -0.34 7.59
C SER A 49 -11.42 1.01 8.08
N GLY A 50 -12.15 2.09 7.84
CA GLY A 50 -11.72 3.43 8.24
C GLY A 50 -11.54 3.57 9.76
N ASP A 51 -12.42 2.91 10.52
CA ASP A 51 -12.41 2.88 11.99
C ASP A 51 -11.28 2.07 12.62
N GLU A 52 -10.49 1.35 11.81
CA GLU A 52 -9.27 0.67 12.25
C GLU A 52 -8.01 1.57 12.15
N MET A 53 -8.11 2.74 11.52
CA MET A 53 -6.98 3.62 11.23
C MET A 53 -7.13 5.01 11.87
N TYR A 54 -6.40 5.29 12.95
CA TYR A 54 -6.35 6.64 13.55
C TYR A 54 -5.61 7.62 12.64
N HIS A 55 -6.24 8.76 12.34
CA HIS A 55 -5.68 9.82 11.51
C HIS A 55 -5.59 11.14 12.30
N PRO A 56 -4.41 11.54 12.79
CA PRO A 56 -4.24 12.70 13.67
C PRO A 56 -4.85 14.00 13.11
N ALA A 57 -4.69 14.24 11.79
CA ALA A 57 -5.23 15.46 11.16
C ALA A 57 -6.76 15.48 11.03
N LEU A 58 -7.43 14.32 11.18
CA LEU A 58 -8.90 14.23 11.22
C LEU A 58 -9.44 14.26 12.65
N GLY A 59 -8.56 14.28 13.66
CA GLY A 59 -8.94 14.26 15.07
C GLY A 59 -9.63 12.96 15.52
N GLY A 60 -9.45 11.86 14.77
CA GLY A 60 -10.17 10.62 15.02
C GLY A 60 -9.79 9.52 14.03
N TYR A 61 -10.68 8.55 13.85
CA TYR A 61 -10.50 7.50 12.86
C TYR A 61 -10.64 8.01 11.43
N SER A 62 -10.09 7.26 10.49
CA SER A 62 -10.20 7.56 9.06
C SER A 62 -11.63 7.28 8.58
N PRO A 63 -12.14 8.01 7.58
CA PRO A 63 -13.39 7.64 6.92
C PRO A 63 -13.18 6.39 6.08
N GLU A 64 -14.25 5.65 5.82
CA GLU A 64 -14.26 4.64 4.77
C GLU A 64 -13.78 5.25 3.45
N TRP A 65 -13.05 4.46 2.68
CA TRP A 65 -12.60 4.94 1.39
C TRP A 65 -13.76 5.05 0.40
N SER A 66 -13.78 6.15 -0.35
CA SER A 66 -14.66 6.36 -1.49
C SER A 66 -13.87 6.49 -2.81
N PRO A 67 -14.39 5.96 -3.94
CA PRO A 67 -13.82 6.20 -5.27
C PRO A 67 -13.83 7.67 -5.69
N ASP A 68 -14.61 8.54 -5.02
CA ASP A 68 -14.67 9.97 -5.28
C ASP A 68 -13.56 10.78 -4.55
N GLU A 69 -12.78 10.12 -3.69
CA GLU A 69 -11.59 10.74 -3.07
C GLU A 69 -10.51 11.00 -4.14
N ARG A 70 -10.00 12.24 -4.20
CA ARG A 70 -8.92 12.65 -5.11
C ARG A 70 -7.56 12.63 -4.42
#